data_AF-A0A1Q3QHX7-F1
#
_entry.id   AF-A0A1Q3QHX7-F1
#
_cell.length_a   1.000
_cell.length_b   1.000
_cell.length_c   1.000
_cell.angle_alpha   90.00
_cell.angle_beta   90.00
_cell.angle_gamma   90.00
#
_symmetry.space_group_name_H-M   'P 1'
#
loop_
_entity.id
_entity.type
_entity.pdbx_description
1 polymer ?
#
loop_
_entity_poly.entity_id
_entity_poly.type
_entity_poly.pdbx_seq_one_letter_code
_entity_poly.pdbx_strand_id
1 'polypeptide(L)'
;MKGKNISSNEKAAITRDLFERYRQGKTTQRENEVVESLENELIPEKEFEVTGDLLDELDNETKDFIFQQTSVKLEKSNPTAKRRVLSPVFIGSAASIALLIIGIALFYTFRGSQTDLSSARIVHQYITEKNREDITLPDGSRATLNTGTTLSLREGGINPFTREIWLDEGEVFFDVRADKARPFIVHLRNGLKIQVLGTSFTIQSYMELPYQEISVLSGKVKVTASDDKSVELSPNQKALYREAGNDLRSEPVNSMQIAAWRTGTIVLEKASLEELRFRIRQLYDKKVIFEDAPEKMSINITFDKKTSANDIAAEIAALYHLSYRITDSEIIFSRKIRE
;
A
#
# COMPACT_ATOMS: atom_id res chain seq x y z
N MET A 1 23.46 57.43 -24.10
CA MET A 1 24.13 57.41 -22.78
C MET A 1 24.88 56.09 -22.67
N LYS A 2 26.19 56.14 -22.41
CA LYS A 2 27.07 54.97 -22.34
C LYS A 2 26.58 54.01 -21.26
N GLY A 3 26.29 52.76 -21.62
CA GLY A 3 25.94 51.71 -20.68
C GLY A 3 27.08 51.49 -19.69
N LYS A 4 26.79 51.63 -18.41
CA LYS A 4 27.75 51.37 -17.33
C LYS A 4 28.04 49.87 -17.36
N ASN A 5 29.26 49.47 -17.70
CA ASN A 5 29.66 48.07 -17.76
C ASN A 5 29.76 47.57 -16.31
N ILE A 6 28.77 46.81 -15.87
CA ILE A 6 28.69 46.27 -14.50
C ILE A 6 29.35 44.90 -14.51
N SER A 7 30.22 44.68 -13.53
CA SER A 7 31.01 43.45 -13.42
C SER A 7 30.13 42.25 -13.07
N SER A 8 30.56 41.03 -13.44
CA SER A 8 29.81 39.80 -13.12
C SER A 8 29.58 39.62 -11.62
N ASN A 9 30.53 40.07 -10.78
CA ASN A 9 30.40 40.02 -9.32
C ASN A 9 29.30 40.94 -8.80
N GLU A 10 29.13 42.13 -9.39
CA GLU A 10 28.05 43.05 -9.03
C GLU A 10 26.69 42.51 -9.46
N LYS A 11 26.60 41.86 -10.62
CA LYS A 11 25.37 41.18 -11.06
C LYS A 11 24.99 40.04 -10.09
N ALA A 12 25.95 39.21 -9.69
CA ALA A 12 25.73 38.14 -8.72
C ALA A 12 25.25 38.66 -7.35
N ALA A 13 25.82 39.77 -6.88
CA ALA A 13 25.40 40.40 -5.62
C ALA A 13 23.95 40.92 -5.67
N ILE A 14 23.56 41.54 -6.80
CA ILE A 14 22.19 42.04 -7.01
C ILE A 14 21.20 40.87 -7.09
N THR A 15 21.55 39.81 -7.81
CA THR A 15 20.72 38.60 -7.92
C THR A 15 20.50 37.96 -6.54
N ARG A 16 21.55 37.83 -5.72
CA ARG A 16 21.44 37.31 -4.35
C ARG A 16 20.48 38.15 -3.50
N ASP A 17 20.63 39.46 -3.50
CA ASP A 17 19.77 40.37 -2.73
C ASP A 17 18.30 40.28 -3.15
N LEU A 18 18.03 40.16 -4.45
CA LEU A 18 16.69 40.00 -5.00
C LEU A 18 16.02 38.72 -4.49
N PHE A 19 16.70 37.57 -4.57
CA PHE A 19 16.17 36.29 -4.08
C PHE A 19 15.94 36.30 -2.56
N GLU A 20 16.85 36.89 -1.79
CA GLU A 20 16.71 37.02 -0.34
C GLU A 20 15.50 37.88 0.07
N ARG A 21 15.30 39.02 -0.60
CA ARG A 21 14.12 39.85 -0.37
C ARG A 21 12.83 39.18 -0.85
N TYR A 22 12.87 38.42 -1.94
CA TYR A 22 11.73 37.66 -2.44
C TYR A 22 11.27 36.61 -1.41
N ARG A 23 12.22 35.84 -0.86
CA ARG A 23 11.97 34.87 0.22
C ARG A 23 11.35 35.52 1.46
N GLN A 24 11.80 36.73 1.81
CA GLN A 24 11.27 37.50 2.94
C GLN A 24 9.95 38.22 2.65
N GLY A 25 9.41 38.14 1.42
CA GLY A 25 8.18 38.85 1.03
C GLY A 25 8.34 40.38 0.97
N LYS A 26 9.57 40.88 0.79
CA LYS A 26 9.92 42.31 0.80
C LYS A 26 10.17 42.89 -0.60
N THR A 27 9.87 42.12 -1.64
CA THR A 27 9.99 42.50 -3.05
C THR A 27 8.76 43.24 -3.55
N THR A 28 8.97 44.08 -4.55
CA THR A 28 7.90 44.75 -5.29
C THR A 28 7.21 43.78 -6.26
N GLN A 29 6.00 44.13 -6.72
CA GLN A 29 5.27 43.31 -7.69
C GLN A 29 6.10 43.04 -8.97
N ARG A 30 6.83 44.04 -9.46
CA ARG A 30 7.68 43.90 -10.65
C ARG A 30 8.88 42.97 -10.40
N GLU A 31 9.44 42.99 -9.19
CA GLU A 31 10.51 42.07 -8.79
C GLU A 31 9.99 40.63 -8.64
N ASN A 32 8.77 40.45 -8.14
CA ASN A 32 8.11 39.14 -8.09
C ASN A 32 7.88 38.57 -9.48
N GLU A 33 7.36 39.38 -10.41
CA GLU A 33 7.15 38.97 -11.80
C GLU A 33 8.47 38.52 -12.47
N VAL A 34 9.60 39.15 -12.14
CA VAL A 34 10.92 38.74 -12.64
C VAL A 34 11.34 37.39 -12.04
N VAL A 35 11.23 37.21 -10.72
CA VAL A 35 11.63 35.96 -10.06
C VAL A 35 10.73 34.79 -10.48
N GLU A 36 9.42 35.04 -10.60
CA GLU A 36 8.41 34.04 -10.97
C GLU A 36 8.41 33.73 -12.48
N SER A 37 9.07 34.56 -13.29
CA SER A 37 9.29 34.28 -14.71
C SER A 37 10.47 33.33 -15.00
N LEU A 38 11.28 33.02 -13.98
CA LEU A 38 12.38 32.08 -14.10
C LEU A 38 11.83 30.64 -14.10
N GLU A 39 12.44 29.74 -14.87
CA GLU A 39 12.00 28.35 -14.97
C GLU A 39 11.97 27.68 -13.58
N ASN A 40 11.02 26.77 -13.36
CA ASN A 40 10.78 26.13 -12.05
C ASN A 40 12.02 25.46 -11.42
N GLU A 41 13.04 25.10 -12.22
CA GLU A 41 14.30 24.51 -11.77
C GLU A 41 15.23 25.51 -11.06
N LEU A 42 15.03 26.82 -11.26
CA LEU A 42 15.85 27.92 -10.73
C LEU A 42 15.19 28.65 -9.54
N ILE A 43 13.99 28.23 -9.13
CA ILE A 43 13.29 28.81 -7.99
C ILE A 43 13.67 27.99 -6.76
N PRO A 44 14.55 28.48 -5.87
CA PRO A 44 14.90 27.73 -4.68
C PRO A 44 13.63 27.48 -3.84
N GLU A 45 13.37 26.21 -3.52
CA GLU A 45 12.34 25.85 -2.54
C GLU A 45 12.57 26.63 -1.24
N LYS A 46 11.49 26.91 -0.52
CA LYS A 46 11.44 27.81 0.65
C LYS A 46 12.42 27.49 1.80
N GLU A 47 13.18 26.40 1.72
CA GLU A 47 14.14 25.95 2.74
C GLU A 47 15.61 25.83 2.28
N PHE A 48 16.00 26.28 1.08
CA PHE A 48 17.42 26.30 0.68
C PHE A 48 18.10 27.66 0.89
N GLU A 49 19.34 27.63 1.38
CA GLU A 49 20.23 28.79 1.53
C GLU A 49 20.87 29.15 0.18
N VAL A 50 20.83 30.43 -0.23
CA VAL A 50 21.41 30.86 -1.51
C VAL A 50 22.95 30.97 -1.38
N THR A 51 23.63 29.85 -1.58
CA THR A 51 25.09 29.75 -1.54
C THR A 51 25.75 30.39 -2.76
N GLY A 52 27.07 30.65 -2.71
CA GLY A 52 27.85 31.16 -3.85
C GLY A 52 27.75 30.27 -5.07
N ASP A 53 27.83 28.96 -4.82
CA ASP A 53 27.85 27.93 -5.85
C ASP A 53 26.56 27.91 -6.70
N LEU A 54 25.40 28.18 -6.08
CA LEU A 54 24.10 28.24 -6.76
C LEU A 54 23.98 29.43 -7.73
N LEU A 55 24.70 30.53 -7.45
CA LEU A 55 24.78 31.68 -8.34
C LEU A 55 25.80 31.49 -9.46
N ASP A 56 26.77 30.59 -9.28
CA ASP A 56 27.75 30.25 -10.30
C ASP A 56 27.15 29.29 -11.35
N GLU A 57 26.15 28.48 -10.99
CA GLU A 57 25.37 27.62 -11.90
C GLU A 57 24.44 28.41 -12.84
N LEU A 58 24.04 29.64 -12.49
CA LEU A 58 23.30 30.52 -13.39
C LEU A 58 24.18 30.95 -14.58
N ASP A 59 23.72 30.69 -15.79
CA ASP A 59 24.43 31.12 -17.00
C ASP A 59 24.49 32.66 -17.11
N ASN A 60 25.45 33.14 -17.90
CA ASN A 60 25.67 34.58 -18.06
C ASN A 60 24.50 35.28 -18.77
N GLU A 61 23.72 34.56 -19.56
CA GLU A 61 22.58 35.10 -20.31
C GLU A 61 21.39 35.39 -19.39
N THR A 62 21.16 34.52 -18.42
CA THR A 62 20.15 34.66 -17.36
C THR A 62 20.54 35.77 -16.39
N LYS A 63 21.83 35.86 -16.03
CA LYS A 63 22.38 36.98 -15.25
C LYS A 63 22.16 38.32 -15.95
N ASP A 64 22.35 38.37 -17.26
CA ASP A 64 22.16 39.56 -18.07
C ASP A 64 20.69 39.91 -18.26
N PHE A 65 19.82 38.92 -18.46
CA PHE A 65 18.37 39.10 -18.54
C PHE A 65 17.80 39.69 -17.25
N ILE A 66 18.17 39.12 -16.09
CA ILE A 66 17.76 39.62 -14.78
C ILE A 66 18.21 41.07 -14.62
N PHE A 67 19.46 41.37 -14.96
CA PHE A 67 20.01 42.72 -14.89
C PHE A 67 19.28 43.72 -15.81
N GLN A 68 18.97 43.31 -17.05
CA GLN A 68 18.30 44.15 -18.04
C GLN A 68 16.84 44.43 -17.65
N GLN A 69 16.15 43.45 -17.08
CA GLN A 69 14.77 43.56 -16.60
C GLN A 69 14.64 44.36 -15.30
N THR A 70 15.64 44.29 -14.41
CA THR A 70 15.58 44.96 -13.09
C THR A 70 16.04 46.41 -13.11
N SER A 71 16.82 46.86 -14.11
CA SER A 71 17.15 48.27 -14.41
C SER A 71 16.89 49.26 -13.26
N VAL A 72 17.68 49.14 -12.18
CA VAL A 72 17.60 50.03 -11.02
C VAL A 72 18.05 51.43 -11.45
N LYS A 73 17.08 52.30 -11.74
CA LYS A 73 17.29 53.75 -11.81
C LYS A 73 17.34 54.28 -10.38
N LEU A 74 18.53 54.46 -9.85
CA LEU A 74 18.76 55.39 -8.75
C LEU A 74 18.54 56.82 -9.29
N GLU A 75 17.36 57.41 -9.04
CA GLU A 75 17.22 58.76 -8.47
C GLU A 75 15.75 59.26 -8.36
N LYS A 76 15.42 59.67 -7.12
CA LYS A 76 14.64 60.83 -6.63
C LYS A 76 13.25 61.19 -7.23
N SER A 77 12.26 60.98 -6.35
CA SER A 77 11.14 61.87 -5.95
C SER A 77 10.11 62.43 -6.96
N ASN A 78 8.86 62.03 -6.70
CA ASN A 78 7.60 62.82 -6.63
C ASN A 78 6.76 63.10 -7.90
N PRO A 79 5.42 63.29 -7.76
CA PRO A 79 4.46 62.26 -8.18
C PRO A 79 3.37 62.75 -9.18
N THR A 80 2.47 61.82 -9.54
CA THR A 80 1.02 61.95 -9.82
C THR A 80 0.56 61.42 -11.18
N ALA A 81 -0.34 60.42 -11.16
CA ALA A 81 -1.53 60.35 -12.02
C ALA A 81 -2.43 59.18 -11.57
N LYS A 82 -3.71 59.47 -11.35
CA LYS A 82 -4.74 58.57 -10.80
C LYS A 82 -5.03 57.38 -11.73
N ARG A 83 -5.08 56.16 -11.20
CA ARG A 83 -5.57 54.94 -11.90
C ARG A 83 -7.04 54.68 -11.57
N ARG A 84 -7.84 54.39 -12.60
CA ARG A 84 -9.16 53.76 -12.49
C ARG A 84 -8.97 52.26 -12.22
N VAL A 85 -9.69 51.72 -11.24
CA VAL A 85 -9.57 50.33 -10.79
C VAL A 85 -10.79 49.54 -11.32
N LEU A 86 -10.55 48.42 -12.01
CA LEU A 86 -11.59 47.45 -12.36
C LEU A 86 -11.86 46.51 -11.16
N SER A 87 -13.12 46.08 -11.01
CA SER A 87 -13.64 45.51 -9.76
C SER A 87 -13.10 44.10 -9.43
N PRO A 88 -12.94 43.77 -8.13
CA PRO A 88 -12.31 42.54 -7.63
C PRO A 88 -13.09 41.24 -7.91
N VAL A 89 -14.31 41.32 -8.47
CA VAL A 89 -15.17 40.14 -8.70
C VAL A 89 -14.67 39.26 -9.85
N PHE A 90 -14.01 39.85 -10.86
CA PHE A 90 -13.47 39.11 -12.00
C PHE A 90 -12.14 38.39 -11.69
N ILE A 91 -11.37 38.89 -10.73
CA ILE A 91 -10.08 38.29 -10.34
C ILE A 91 -10.30 37.02 -9.51
N GLY A 92 -11.32 37.00 -8.65
CA GLY A 92 -11.64 35.82 -7.83
C GLY A 92 -12.16 34.61 -8.63
N SER A 93 -12.84 34.85 -9.75
CA SER A 93 -13.39 33.79 -10.61
C SER A 93 -12.34 33.16 -11.55
N ALA A 94 -11.29 33.89 -11.94
CA ALA A 94 -10.20 33.32 -12.76
C ALA A 94 -9.19 32.50 -11.94
N ALA A 95 -8.84 32.96 -10.72
CA ALA A 95 -7.89 32.27 -9.85
C ALA A 95 -8.41 30.89 -9.36
N SER A 96 -9.73 30.78 -9.15
CA SER A 96 -10.37 29.52 -8.76
C SER A 96 -10.37 28.48 -9.89
N ILE A 97 -10.51 28.91 -11.14
CA ILE A 97 -10.43 28.02 -12.32
C ILE A 97 -9.00 27.51 -12.49
N ALA A 98 -7.98 28.37 -12.32
CA ALA A 98 -6.57 27.96 -12.43
C ALA A 98 -6.18 26.95 -11.35
N LEU A 99 -6.56 27.17 -10.09
CA LEU A 99 -6.32 26.22 -9.01
C LEU A 99 -7.07 24.90 -9.21
N LEU A 100 -8.28 24.94 -9.78
CA LEU A 100 -9.03 23.74 -10.15
C LEU A 100 -8.33 22.95 -11.26
N ILE A 101 -7.83 23.62 -12.31
CA ILE A 101 -7.10 22.98 -13.42
C ILE A 101 -5.78 22.39 -12.93
N ILE A 102 -5.05 23.10 -12.07
CA ILE A 102 -3.82 22.61 -11.45
C ILE A 102 -4.12 21.42 -10.54
N GLY A 103 -5.18 21.48 -9.73
CA GLY A 103 -5.62 20.36 -8.90
C GLY A 103 -6.03 19.13 -9.73
N ILE A 104 -6.72 19.33 -10.85
CA ILE A 104 -7.10 18.27 -11.80
C ILE A 104 -5.85 17.70 -12.49
N ALA A 105 -4.93 18.55 -12.95
CA ALA A 105 -3.69 18.13 -13.59
C ALA A 105 -2.80 17.33 -12.62
N LEU A 106 -2.62 17.83 -11.39
CA LEU A 106 -1.93 17.12 -10.32
C LEU A 106 -2.65 15.80 -9.99
N PHE A 107 -3.97 15.78 -9.94
CA PHE A 107 -4.73 14.55 -9.72
C PHE A 107 -4.51 13.51 -10.83
N TYR A 108 -4.43 13.93 -12.10
CA TYR A 108 -4.15 13.03 -13.22
C TYR A 108 -2.68 12.60 -13.29
N THR A 109 -1.71 13.45 -12.93
CA THR A 109 -0.29 13.07 -12.91
C THR A 109 0.05 12.18 -11.70
N PHE A 110 -0.53 12.44 -10.51
CA PHE A 110 -0.35 11.56 -9.34
C PHE A 110 -1.12 10.25 -9.43
N ARG A 111 -2.24 10.18 -10.17
CA ARG A 111 -2.89 8.90 -10.51
C ARG A 111 -2.21 8.16 -11.66
N GLY A 112 -1.42 8.86 -12.48
CA GLY A 112 -0.97 8.41 -13.80
C GLY A 112 0.27 7.51 -13.84
N SER A 113 0.81 7.07 -12.71
CA SER A 113 1.96 6.14 -12.72
C SER A 113 1.80 5.05 -11.67
N GLN A 114 0.71 4.29 -11.76
CA GLN A 114 0.76 2.90 -11.31
C GLN A 114 1.46 2.10 -12.41
N THR A 115 2.79 2.07 -12.36
CA THR A 115 3.55 1.03 -13.06
C THR A 115 2.99 -0.30 -12.58
N ASP A 116 2.47 -1.11 -13.51
CA ASP A 116 1.88 -2.40 -13.16
C ASP A 116 2.97 -3.39 -12.71
N LEU A 117 3.25 -3.39 -11.41
CA LEU A 117 4.23 -4.28 -10.78
C LEU A 117 3.82 -5.76 -10.85
N SER A 118 2.59 -6.06 -11.31
CA SER A 118 2.12 -7.44 -11.57
C SER A 118 2.95 -8.17 -12.62
N SER A 119 3.68 -7.44 -13.47
CA SER A 119 4.58 -8.00 -14.49
C SER A 119 6.06 -7.77 -14.19
N ALA A 120 6.39 -7.10 -13.07
CA ALA A 120 7.76 -6.82 -12.69
C ALA A 120 8.50 -8.11 -12.31
N ARG A 121 9.82 -8.11 -12.55
CA ARG A 121 10.71 -9.24 -12.25
C ARG A 121 10.68 -9.55 -10.75
N ILE A 122 10.57 -10.84 -10.41
CA ILE A 122 10.73 -11.30 -9.02
C ILE A 122 12.20 -11.17 -8.63
N VAL A 123 12.48 -10.40 -7.58
CA VAL A 123 13.84 -10.18 -7.05
C VAL A 123 14.13 -11.15 -5.92
N HIS A 124 13.11 -11.51 -5.14
CA HIS A 124 13.25 -12.47 -4.05
C HIS A 124 11.93 -13.21 -3.81
N GLN A 125 12.01 -14.46 -3.39
CA GLN A 125 10.85 -15.31 -3.14
C GLN A 125 11.10 -16.16 -1.89
N TYR A 126 10.12 -16.21 -1.00
CA TYR A 126 10.09 -17.05 0.19
C TYR A 126 9.11 -18.18 -0.05
N ILE A 127 9.56 -19.43 0.04
CA ILE A 127 8.76 -20.62 -0.24
C ILE A 127 8.87 -21.58 0.94
N THR A 128 7.71 -22.00 1.44
CA THR A 128 7.59 -22.99 2.51
C THR A 128 6.95 -24.26 1.98
N GLU A 129 7.66 -25.38 2.01
CA GLU A 129 7.11 -26.66 1.51
C GLU A 129 6.39 -27.45 2.59
N LYS A 130 7.06 -27.74 3.71
CA LYS A 130 6.54 -28.63 4.78
C LYS A 130 6.48 -27.97 6.15
N ASN A 131 7.31 -26.96 6.38
CA ASN A 131 7.44 -26.30 7.67
C ASN A 131 7.08 -24.82 7.52
N ARG A 132 6.55 -24.25 8.60
CA ARG A 132 6.42 -22.80 8.73
C ARG A 132 7.79 -22.14 8.79
N GLU A 133 7.85 -20.87 8.41
CA GLU A 133 9.06 -20.05 8.46
C GLU A 133 8.74 -18.65 8.97
N ASP A 134 9.61 -18.11 9.83
CA ASP A 134 9.54 -16.72 10.28
C ASP A 134 10.59 -15.90 9.55
N ILE A 135 10.16 -14.87 8.81
CA ILE A 135 11.04 -14.01 8.02
C ILE A 135 10.95 -12.55 8.48
N THR A 136 12.00 -11.79 8.22
CA THR A 136 12.02 -10.33 8.35
C THR A 136 12.12 -9.71 6.97
N LEU A 137 11.17 -8.85 6.64
CA LEU A 137 11.10 -8.15 5.36
C LEU A 137 12.10 -6.97 5.33
N PRO A 138 12.48 -6.47 4.13
CA PRO A 138 13.45 -5.37 3.99
C PRO A 138 13.07 -4.07 4.70
N ASP A 139 11.78 -3.86 4.98
CA ASP A 139 11.26 -2.70 5.71
C ASP A 139 11.28 -2.89 7.25
N GLY A 140 11.73 -4.05 7.73
CA GLY A 140 11.75 -4.43 9.13
C GLY A 140 10.44 -5.02 9.67
N SER A 141 9.43 -5.20 8.82
CA SER A 141 8.21 -5.93 9.16
C SER A 141 8.51 -7.43 9.30
N ARG A 142 7.71 -8.15 10.08
CA ARG A 142 7.84 -9.60 10.23
C ARG A 142 6.70 -10.33 9.51
N ALA A 143 7.01 -11.49 8.96
CA ALA A 143 6.00 -12.40 8.43
C ALA A 143 6.27 -13.83 8.92
N THR A 144 5.23 -14.49 9.41
CA THR A 144 5.23 -15.93 9.67
C THR A 144 4.48 -16.59 8.52
N LEU A 145 5.16 -17.43 7.75
CA LEU A 145 4.61 -18.15 6.60
C LEU A 145 4.22 -19.56 7.04
N ASN A 146 2.99 -19.98 6.73
CA ASN A 146 2.53 -21.34 6.98
C ASN A 146 2.97 -22.28 5.84
N THR A 147 2.85 -23.59 6.02
CA THR A 147 3.16 -24.61 5.01
C THR A 147 2.46 -24.33 3.67
N GLY A 148 3.16 -24.52 2.55
CA GLY A 148 2.61 -24.31 1.20
C GLY A 148 2.43 -22.83 0.84
N THR A 149 3.23 -21.95 1.44
CA THR A 149 3.18 -20.51 1.16
C THR A 149 4.30 -20.09 0.25
N THR A 150 3.95 -19.27 -0.74
CA THR A 150 4.86 -18.56 -1.64
C THR A 150 4.62 -17.06 -1.55
N LEU A 151 5.63 -16.34 -1.07
CA LEU A 151 5.63 -14.88 -0.95
C LEU A 151 6.74 -14.27 -1.81
N SER A 152 6.39 -13.32 -2.66
CA SER A 152 7.30 -12.73 -3.65
C SER A 152 7.51 -11.23 -3.44
N LEU A 153 8.77 -10.81 -3.55
CA LEU A 153 9.19 -9.42 -3.68
C LEU A 153 9.58 -9.15 -5.13
N ARG A 154 8.95 -8.14 -5.72
CA ARG A 154 9.17 -7.76 -7.12
C ARG A 154 9.95 -6.46 -7.21
N GLU A 155 10.64 -6.29 -8.33
CA GLU A 155 11.45 -5.11 -8.62
C GLU A 155 10.58 -3.84 -8.55
N GLY A 156 11.04 -2.83 -7.80
CA GLY A 156 10.25 -1.62 -7.54
C GLY A 156 9.15 -1.74 -6.48
N GLY A 157 8.90 -2.94 -5.94
CA GLY A 157 7.89 -3.17 -4.91
C GLY A 157 8.17 -2.43 -3.60
N ILE A 158 9.45 -2.33 -3.20
CA ILE A 158 9.85 -1.48 -2.07
C ILE A 158 10.46 -0.19 -2.63
N ASN A 159 9.78 0.93 -2.45
CA ASN A 159 10.19 2.23 -2.97
C ASN A 159 9.91 3.36 -1.94
N PRO A 160 10.24 4.63 -2.24
CA PRO A 160 10.02 5.74 -1.32
C PRO A 160 8.55 6.05 -1.00
N PHE A 161 7.58 5.51 -1.77
CA PHE A 161 6.15 5.80 -1.64
C PHE A 161 5.32 4.61 -1.17
N THR A 162 5.70 3.37 -1.52
CA THR A 162 4.96 2.15 -1.17
C THR A 162 5.88 0.99 -0.79
N ARG A 163 5.32 0.02 -0.05
CA ARG A 163 5.93 -1.26 0.28
C ARG A 163 5.01 -2.38 -0.20
N GLU A 164 5.29 -2.92 -1.37
CA GLU A 164 4.43 -3.86 -2.06
C GLU A 164 5.02 -5.26 -2.08
N ILE A 165 4.18 -6.23 -1.73
CA ILE A 165 4.52 -7.66 -1.70
C ILE A 165 3.40 -8.48 -2.35
N TRP A 166 3.73 -9.65 -2.87
CA TRP A 166 2.77 -10.56 -3.50
C TRP A 166 2.70 -11.85 -2.70
N LEU A 167 1.51 -12.18 -2.21
CA LEU A 167 1.22 -13.52 -1.70
C LEU A 167 0.60 -14.31 -2.85
N ASP A 168 1.46 -15.04 -3.55
CA ASP A 168 1.07 -15.79 -4.74
C ASP A 168 0.15 -16.96 -4.35
N GLU A 169 0.48 -17.65 -3.25
CA GLU A 169 -0.35 -18.67 -2.61
C GLU A 169 0.07 -18.83 -1.15
N GLY A 170 -0.87 -19.16 -0.26
CA GLY A 170 -0.51 -19.63 1.08
C GLY A 170 -1.31 -19.03 2.21
N GLU A 171 -0.76 -19.17 3.42
CA GLU A 171 -1.26 -18.50 4.62
C GLU A 171 -0.12 -17.82 5.35
N VAL A 172 -0.30 -16.53 5.65
CA VAL A 172 0.75 -15.69 6.25
C VAL A 172 0.15 -14.83 7.34
N PHE A 173 0.85 -14.76 8.47
CA PHE A 173 0.63 -13.72 9.47
C PHE A 173 1.69 -12.63 9.30
N PHE A 174 1.24 -11.40 9.14
CA PHE A 174 2.09 -10.22 9.09
C PHE A 174 2.04 -9.46 10.40
N ASP A 175 3.19 -8.95 10.83
CA ASP A 175 3.32 -7.92 11.85
C ASP A 175 4.06 -6.74 11.23
N VAL A 176 3.28 -5.81 10.67
CA VAL A 176 3.79 -4.73 9.82
C VAL A 176 4.22 -3.55 10.67
N ARG A 177 5.46 -3.11 10.48
CA ARG A 177 5.98 -1.91 11.12
C ARG A 177 5.20 -0.68 10.66
N ALA A 178 4.85 0.16 11.64
CA ALA A 178 4.12 1.40 11.38
C ALA A 178 4.95 2.36 10.51
N ASP A 179 4.38 2.77 9.38
CA ASP A 179 4.90 3.78 8.47
C ASP A 179 3.71 4.38 7.69
N LYS A 180 3.31 5.60 8.08
CA LYS A 180 2.17 6.31 7.46
C LYS A 180 2.53 6.95 6.13
N ALA A 181 3.82 7.20 5.88
CA ALA A 181 4.28 7.81 4.64
C ALA A 181 4.35 6.77 3.52
N ARG A 182 4.62 5.51 3.86
CA ARG A 182 4.73 4.40 2.90
C ARG A 182 3.77 3.26 3.25
N PRO A 183 2.56 3.23 2.65
CA PRO A 183 1.61 2.15 2.85
C PRO A 183 2.23 0.79 2.49
N PHE A 184 1.86 -0.23 3.27
CA PHE A 184 2.20 -1.62 2.99
C PHE A 184 1.04 -2.28 2.25
N ILE A 185 1.32 -2.82 1.07
CA ILE A 185 0.33 -3.36 0.15
C ILE A 185 0.65 -4.83 -0.11
N VAL A 186 -0.31 -5.71 0.19
CA VAL A 186 -0.23 -7.13 -0.18
C VAL A 186 -1.17 -7.37 -1.35
N HIS A 187 -0.61 -7.85 -2.45
CA HIS A 187 -1.35 -8.28 -3.64
C HIS A 187 -1.62 -9.77 -3.56
N LEU A 188 -2.88 -10.17 -3.75
CA LEU A 188 -3.29 -11.56 -3.87
C LEU A 188 -3.78 -11.87 -5.29
N ARG A 189 -4.06 -13.15 -5.53
CA ARG A 189 -4.74 -13.60 -6.74
C ARG A 189 -6.12 -12.94 -6.90
N ASN A 190 -6.65 -12.95 -8.12
CA ASN A 190 -7.93 -12.33 -8.49
C ASN A 190 -7.98 -10.80 -8.31
N GLY A 191 -6.82 -10.16 -8.17
CA GLY A 191 -6.70 -8.70 -8.08
C GLY A 191 -7.06 -8.12 -6.71
N LEU A 192 -7.16 -8.95 -5.66
CA LEU A 192 -7.41 -8.46 -4.31
C LEU A 192 -6.16 -7.74 -3.77
N LYS A 193 -6.36 -6.53 -3.22
CA LYS A 193 -5.30 -5.71 -2.64
C LYS A 193 -5.60 -5.41 -1.18
N ILE A 194 -4.60 -5.59 -0.32
CA ILE A 194 -4.68 -5.32 1.11
C ILE A 194 -3.74 -4.17 1.42
N GLN A 195 -4.26 -3.07 1.96
CA GLN A 195 -3.46 -1.91 2.33
C GLN A 195 -3.50 -1.67 3.84
N VAL A 196 -2.31 -1.49 4.43
CA VAL A 196 -2.14 -1.21 5.86
C VAL A 196 -1.06 -0.14 6.09
N LEU A 197 -1.07 0.50 7.26
CA LEU A 197 -0.05 1.47 7.67
C LEU A 197 0.79 1.01 8.87
N GLY A 198 0.46 -0.13 9.49
CA GLY A 198 1.06 -0.62 10.72
C GLY A 198 0.05 -1.48 11.49
N THR A 199 0.00 -2.75 11.15
CA THR A 199 -1.12 -3.66 11.46
C THR A 199 -0.57 -5.07 11.62
N SER A 200 -1.10 -5.83 12.58
CA SER A 200 -0.90 -7.27 12.64
C SER A 200 -2.14 -8.00 12.11
N PHE A 201 -1.99 -8.85 11.10
CA PHE A 201 -3.11 -9.48 10.40
C PHE A 201 -2.70 -10.81 9.74
N THR A 202 -3.66 -11.68 9.51
CA THR A 202 -3.48 -12.96 8.81
C THR A 202 -4.15 -12.90 7.44
N ILE A 203 -3.52 -13.48 6.43
CA ILE A 203 -4.12 -13.75 5.13
C ILE A 203 -4.09 -15.26 4.87
N GLN A 204 -5.20 -15.84 4.43
CA GLN A 204 -5.30 -17.19 3.87
C GLN A 204 -5.75 -17.09 2.41
N SER A 205 -4.91 -17.54 1.50
CA SER A 205 -5.08 -17.46 0.05
C SER A 205 -4.45 -18.68 -0.62
N TYR A 206 -4.93 -19.88 -0.27
CA TYR A 206 -4.56 -21.14 -0.95
C TYR A 206 -5.37 -21.31 -2.25
N MET A 207 -4.74 -21.74 -3.34
CA MET A 207 -5.40 -21.91 -4.65
C MET A 207 -6.46 -23.01 -4.63
N GLU A 208 -6.29 -24.00 -3.76
CA GLU A 208 -7.25 -25.09 -3.59
C GLU A 208 -8.52 -24.70 -2.82
N LEU A 209 -8.55 -23.51 -2.20
CA LEU A 209 -9.73 -23.01 -1.50
C LEU A 209 -10.46 -21.99 -2.39
N PRO A 210 -11.80 -22.06 -2.50
CA PRO A 210 -12.58 -21.17 -3.37
C PRO A 210 -12.81 -19.77 -2.77
N TYR A 211 -12.02 -19.41 -1.77
CA TYR A 211 -12.11 -18.14 -1.06
C TYR A 211 -10.74 -17.69 -0.57
N GLN A 212 -10.67 -16.41 -0.23
CA GLN A 212 -9.54 -15.78 0.45
C GLN A 212 -10.06 -15.13 1.73
N GLU A 213 -9.31 -15.27 2.82
CA GLU A 213 -9.68 -14.71 4.12
C GLU A 213 -8.58 -13.77 4.63
N ILE A 214 -8.97 -12.61 5.17
CA ILE A 214 -8.07 -11.62 5.76
C ILE A 214 -8.60 -11.27 7.15
N SER A 215 -7.85 -11.57 8.21
CA SER A 215 -8.28 -11.36 9.61
C SER A 215 -7.36 -10.41 10.34
N VAL A 216 -7.91 -9.43 11.05
CA VAL A 216 -7.13 -8.33 11.67
C VAL A 216 -6.99 -8.54 13.18
N LEU A 217 -5.75 -8.71 13.64
CA LEU A 217 -5.44 -8.80 15.06
C LEU A 217 -5.25 -7.42 15.70
N SER A 218 -4.58 -6.49 15.02
CA SER A 218 -4.32 -5.14 15.51
C SER A 218 -4.28 -4.13 14.35
N GLY A 219 -4.53 -2.85 14.60
CA GLY A 219 -4.49 -1.82 13.57
C GLY A 219 -5.74 -1.78 12.68
N LYS A 220 -5.56 -1.33 11.43
CA LYS A 220 -6.63 -1.25 10.43
C LYS A 220 -6.17 -1.80 9.10
N VAL A 221 -7.10 -2.41 8.37
CA VAL A 221 -6.84 -3.00 7.06
C VAL A 221 -7.90 -2.55 6.08
N LYS A 222 -7.48 -2.06 4.90
CA LYS A 222 -8.39 -1.89 3.77
C LYS A 222 -8.18 -3.03 2.80
N VAL A 223 -9.26 -3.73 2.46
CA VAL A 223 -9.26 -4.80 1.44
C VAL A 223 -10.06 -4.29 0.25
N THR A 224 -9.47 -4.33 -0.95
CA THR A 224 -10.09 -3.86 -2.19
C THR A 224 -10.08 -4.98 -3.23
N ALA A 225 -11.24 -5.32 -3.77
CA ALA A 225 -11.43 -6.26 -4.88
C ALA A 225 -11.15 -5.60 -6.24
N SER A 226 -11.08 -6.42 -7.28
CA SER A 226 -10.77 -5.98 -8.65
C SER A 226 -11.85 -5.09 -9.27
N ASP A 227 -13.08 -5.11 -8.76
CA ASP A 227 -14.17 -4.22 -9.15
C ASP A 227 -14.28 -2.96 -8.27
N ASP A 228 -13.18 -2.59 -7.60
CA ASP A 228 -13.05 -1.46 -6.68
C ASP A 228 -13.95 -1.50 -5.42
N LYS A 229 -14.73 -2.57 -5.23
CA LYS A 229 -15.41 -2.80 -3.95
C LYS A 229 -14.36 -2.95 -2.86
N SER A 230 -14.57 -2.25 -1.75
CA SER A 230 -13.65 -2.33 -0.61
C SER A 230 -14.38 -2.42 0.71
N VAL A 231 -13.70 -3.05 1.67
CA VAL A 231 -14.10 -3.12 3.07
C VAL A 231 -12.94 -2.65 3.95
N GLU A 232 -13.26 -1.95 5.02
CA GLU A 232 -12.31 -1.60 6.07
C GLU A 232 -12.53 -2.51 7.28
N LEU A 233 -11.44 -3.10 7.76
CA LEU A 233 -11.43 -4.01 8.88
C LEU A 233 -10.73 -3.37 10.07
N SER A 234 -11.36 -3.48 11.22
CA SER A 234 -10.83 -3.19 12.55
C SER A 234 -10.44 -4.49 13.26
N PRO A 235 -9.78 -4.45 14.42
CA PRO A 235 -9.41 -5.66 15.17
C PRO A 235 -10.62 -6.57 15.43
N ASN A 236 -10.41 -7.89 15.37
CA ASN A 236 -11.46 -8.92 15.49
C ASN A 236 -12.52 -8.89 14.38
N GLN A 237 -12.14 -8.38 13.21
CA GLN A 237 -12.92 -8.52 11.99
C GLN A 237 -12.10 -9.25 10.94
N LYS A 238 -12.82 -9.94 10.05
CA LYS A 238 -12.25 -10.50 8.84
C LYS A 238 -13.00 -10.05 7.60
N ALA A 239 -12.30 -10.02 6.48
CA ALA A 239 -12.88 -10.03 5.16
C ALA A 239 -12.86 -11.45 4.61
N LEU A 240 -14.00 -11.91 4.10
CA LEU A 240 -14.11 -13.14 3.33
C LEU A 240 -14.42 -12.75 1.88
N TYR A 241 -13.53 -13.14 0.98
CA TYR A 241 -13.69 -12.96 -0.45
C TYR A 241 -13.98 -14.31 -1.10
N ARG A 242 -15.18 -14.49 -1.66
CA ARG A 242 -15.52 -15.69 -2.45
C ARG A 242 -15.36 -15.39 -3.93
N GLU A 243 -14.57 -16.22 -4.60
CA GLU A 243 -14.26 -16.04 -6.02
C GLU A 243 -15.51 -16.17 -6.89
N ALA A 244 -16.35 -17.14 -6.55
CA ALA A 244 -17.67 -17.31 -7.16
C ALA A 244 -18.56 -16.10 -6.80
N GLY A 245 -18.85 -15.28 -7.81
CA GLY A 245 -19.73 -14.12 -7.68
C GLY A 245 -19.05 -12.83 -7.22
N ASN A 246 -17.72 -12.82 -7.06
CA ASN A 246 -16.95 -11.64 -6.65
C ASN A 246 -17.52 -10.99 -5.36
N ASP A 247 -17.73 -11.83 -4.34
CA ASP A 247 -18.44 -11.48 -3.11
C ASP A 247 -17.43 -11.20 -1.99
N LEU A 248 -17.23 -9.90 -1.70
CA LEU A 248 -16.39 -9.42 -0.61
C LEU A 248 -17.27 -8.96 0.55
N ARG A 249 -17.15 -9.63 1.70
CA ARG A 249 -17.92 -9.30 2.91
C ARG A 249 -17.02 -9.21 4.13
N SER A 250 -17.44 -8.42 5.11
CA SER A 250 -16.80 -8.38 6.43
C SER A 250 -17.68 -9.05 7.48
N GLU A 251 -17.05 -9.75 8.42
CA GLU A 251 -17.74 -10.38 9.55
C GLU A 251 -16.85 -10.39 10.81
N PRO A 252 -17.45 -10.42 12.02
CA PRO A 252 -16.69 -10.55 13.25
C PRO A 252 -16.04 -11.93 13.37
N VAL A 253 -14.86 -11.98 13.99
CA VAL A 253 -14.12 -13.23 14.23
C VAL A 253 -13.24 -13.10 15.47
N ASN A 254 -12.83 -14.23 16.03
CA ASN A 254 -11.72 -14.24 16.98
C ASN A 254 -10.37 -14.30 16.21
N SER A 255 -9.79 -13.14 15.91
CA SER A 255 -8.54 -13.07 15.13
C SER A 255 -7.35 -13.72 15.83
N MET A 256 -7.37 -13.84 17.15
CA MET A 256 -6.34 -14.57 17.90
C MET A 256 -6.41 -16.08 17.63
N GLN A 257 -7.62 -16.64 17.52
CA GLN A 257 -7.82 -18.04 17.16
C GLN A 257 -7.41 -18.32 15.71
N ILE A 258 -7.76 -17.43 14.78
CA ILE A 258 -7.31 -17.53 13.37
C ILE A 258 -5.78 -17.54 13.29
N ALA A 259 -5.10 -16.73 14.10
CA ALA A 259 -3.63 -16.68 14.12
C ALA A 259 -2.96 -17.77 14.99
N ALA A 260 -3.72 -18.72 15.56
CA ALA A 260 -3.20 -19.72 16.51
C ALA A 260 -2.37 -20.84 15.85
N TRP A 261 -2.46 -20.99 14.52
CA TRP A 261 -1.64 -21.96 13.79
C TRP A 261 -0.14 -21.67 13.93
N ARG A 262 0.23 -20.41 14.19
CA ARG A 262 1.61 -20.00 14.49
C ARG A 262 2.18 -20.74 15.71
N THR A 263 1.34 -21.00 16.71
CA THR A 263 1.70 -21.76 17.92
C THR A 263 1.41 -23.26 17.79
N GLY A 264 0.90 -23.70 16.63
CA GLY A 264 0.61 -25.11 16.35
C GLY A 264 -0.85 -25.52 16.56
N THR A 265 -1.74 -24.58 16.87
CA THR A 265 -3.17 -24.85 17.06
C THR A 265 -3.94 -24.54 15.79
N ILE A 266 -4.65 -25.52 15.24
CA ILE A 266 -5.48 -25.35 14.06
C ILE A 266 -6.91 -25.20 14.51
N VAL A 267 -7.56 -24.14 14.03
CA VAL A 267 -8.95 -23.82 14.33
C VAL A 267 -9.73 -23.83 13.02
N LEU A 268 -10.70 -24.73 12.93
CA LEU A 268 -11.70 -24.74 11.88
C LEU A 268 -13.01 -24.26 12.50
N GLU A 269 -13.47 -23.07 12.14
CA GLU A 269 -14.72 -22.49 12.62
C GLU A 269 -15.62 -22.19 11.42
N LYS A 270 -16.79 -22.85 11.36
CA LYS A 270 -17.70 -22.82 10.21
C LYS A 270 -17.00 -23.17 8.88
N ALA A 271 -15.95 -23.97 8.95
CA ALA A 271 -15.14 -24.38 7.81
C ALA A 271 -15.94 -25.27 6.86
N SER A 272 -15.64 -25.20 5.56
CA SER A 272 -16.23 -26.11 4.58
C SER A 272 -15.58 -27.50 4.64
N LEU A 273 -16.22 -28.50 4.01
CA LEU A 273 -15.58 -29.80 3.82
C LEU A 273 -14.30 -29.71 2.96
N GLU A 274 -14.22 -28.73 2.05
CA GLU A 274 -13.03 -28.49 1.25
C GLU A 274 -11.88 -27.98 2.12
N GLU A 275 -12.14 -27.05 3.04
CA GLU A 275 -11.12 -26.58 3.97
C GLU A 275 -10.64 -27.71 4.89
N LEU A 276 -11.57 -28.54 5.41
CA LEU A 276 -11.19 -29.70 6.20
C LEU A 276 -10.30 -30.67 5.41
N ARG A 277 -10.71 -31.03 4.18
CA ARG A 277 -9.91 -31.88 3.28
C ARG A 277 -8.52 -31.29 3.05
N PHE A 278 -8.47 -30.00 2.77
CA PHE A 278 -7.23 -29.27 2.54
C PHE A 278 -6.30 -29.34 3.76
N ARG A 279 -6.79 -29.01 4.96
CA ARG A 279 -5.98 -29.04 6.19
C ARG A 279 -5.50 -30.45 6.54
N ILE A 280 -6.35 -31.46 6.41
CA ILE A 280 -5.95 -32.85 6.69
C ILE A 280 -4.89 -33.32 5.70
N ARG A 281 -5.02 -32.99 4.41
CA ARG A 281 -4.00 -33.28 3.39
C ARG A 281 -2.70 -32.55 3.70
N GLN A 282 -2.77 -31.25 4.03
CA GLN A 282 -1.61 -30.41 4.35
C GLN A 282 -0.80 -30.96 5.54
N LEU A 283 -1.46 -31.55 6.54
CA LEU A 283 -0.81 -31.99 7.78
C LEU A 283 -0.40 -33.47 7.77
N TYR A 284 -1.19 -34.32 7.13
CA TYR A 284 -1.04 -35.78 7.22
C TYR A 284 -0.82 -36.47 5.88
N ASP A 285 -0.85 -35.73 4.77
CA ASP A 285 -0.81 -36.26 3.40
C ASP A 285 -1.89 -37.33 3.12
N LYS A 286 -3.07 -37.16 3.75
CA LYS A 286 -4.23 -38.05 3.58
C LYS A 286 -5.39 -37.33 2.89
N LYS A 287 -6.08 -38.04 2.00
CA LYS A 287 -7.32 -37.57 1.39
C LYS A 287 -8.50 -37.84 2.31
N VAL A 288 -9.41 -36.88 2.45
CA VAL A 288 -10.65 -37.07 3.20
C VAL A 288 -11.83 -37.27 2.24
N ILE A 289 -12.48 -38.42 2.36
CA ILE A 289 -13.63 -38.82 1.55
C ILE A 289 -14.85 -38.88 2.46
N PHE A 290 -15.97 -38.36 1.97
CA PHE A 290 -17.27 -38.50 2.62
C PHE A 290 -18.19 -39.23 1.63
N GLU A 291 -18.55 -40.47 1.93
CA GLU A 291 -19.37 -41.31 1.04
C GLU A 291 -20.81 -40.77 0.92
N ASP A 292 -21.34 -40.16 1.99
CA ASP A 292 -22.68 -39.57 2.05
C ASP A 292 -22.65 -38.15 2.68
N ALA A 293 -21.78 -37.28 2.16
CA ALA A 293 -21.65 -35.90 2.68
C ALA A 293 -23.01 -35.15 2.66
N PRO A 294 -23.43 -34.53 3.78
CA PRO A 294 -24.48 -33.53 3.73
C PRO A 294 -24.01 -32.35 2.87
N GLU A 295 -24.82 -31.89 1.92
CA GLU A 295 -24.48 -30.74 1.03
C GLU A 295 -24.11 -29.46 1.80
N LYS A 296 -24.55 -29.32 3.05
CA LYS A 296 -24.36 -28.13 3.90
C LYS A 296 -23.77 -28.47 5.27
N MET A 297 -22.72 -29.26 5.30
CA MET A 297 -21.98 -29.54 6.53
C MET A 297 -20.92 -28.46 6.79
N SER A 298 -20.91 -27.90 8.01
CA SER A 298 -19.88 -26.97 8.47
C SER A 298 -19.08 -27.58 9.62
N ILE A 299 -17.76 -27.47 9.52
CA ILE A 299 -16.80 -28.06 10.44
C ILE A 299 -16.41 -27.05 11.52
N ASN A 300 -16.55 -27.46 12.78
CA ASN A 300 -16.17 -26.71 13.98
C ASN A 300 -15.32 -27.62 14.86
N ILE A 301 -14.00 -27.52 14.75
CA ILE A 301 -13.06 -28.34 15.51
C ILE A 301 -11.77 -27.54 15.76
N THR A 302 -11.13 -27.80 16.89
CA THR A 302 -9.81 -27.23 17.21
C THR A 302 -8.89 -28.36 17.63
N PHE A 303 -7.70 -28.42 17.05
CA PHE A 303 -6.73 -29.46 17.35
C PHE A 303 -5.29 -28.95 17.24
N ASP A 304 -4.37 -29.60 17.95
CA ASP A 304 -2.94 -29.32 17.81
C ASP A 304 -2.41 -30.02 16.55
N LYS A 305 -1.44 -29.42 15.87
CA LYS A 305 -0.79 -29.99 14.69
C LYS A 305 -0.12 -31.34 14.96
N LYS A 306 0.17 -31.67 16.22
CA LYS A 306 0.75 -32.95 16.65
C LYS A 306 -0.31 -34.02 16.91
N THR A 307 -1.59 -33.66 16.99
CA THR A 307 -2.67 -34.63 17.12
C THR A 307 -2.62 -35.62 15.96
N SER A 308 -2.85 -36.90 16.22
CA SER A 308 -2.78 -37.90 15.15
C SER A 308 -3.98 -37.78 14.21
N ALA A 309 -3.81 -38.21 12.95
CA ALA A 309 -4.92 -38.30 12.00
C ALA A 309 -6.07 -39.18 12.53
N ASN A 310 -5.75 -40.20 13.32
CA ASN A 310 -6.75 -41.08 13.93
C ASN A 310 -7.60 -40.37 14.98
N ASP A 311 -6.97 -39.61 15.86
CA ASP A 311 -7.70 -38.90 16.92
C ASP A 311 -8.60 -37.81 16.33
N ILE A 312 -8.12 -37.09 15.31
CA ILE A 312 -8.94 -36.09 14.61
C ILE A 312 -10.11 -36.75 13.89
N ALA A 313 -9.88 -37.88 13.22
CA ALA A 313 -10.97 -38.61 12.56
C ALA A 313 -12.00 -39.12 13.57
N ALA A 314 -11.55 -39.64 14.72
CA ALA A 314 -12.42 -40.06 15.80
C ALA A 314 -13.26 -38.90 16.35
N GLU A 315 -12.65 -37.72 16.54
CA GLU A 315 -13.34 -36.52 17.01
C GLU A 315 -14.38 -36.03 16.00
N ILE A 316 -14.02 -35.93 14.71
CA ILE A 316 -14.97 -35.57 13.64
C ILE A 316 -16.12 -36.59 13.58
N ALA A 317 -15.81 -37.88 13.64
CA ALA A 317 -16.83 -38.92 13.63
C ALA A 317 -17.79 -38.80 14.82
N ALA A 318 -17.28 -38.51 16.01
CA ALA A 318 -18.08 -38.31 17.22
C ALA A 318 -18.98 -37.07 17.12
N LEU A 319 -18.41 -35.92 16.73
CA LEU A 319 -19.12 -34.63 16.65
C LEU A 319 -20.25 -34.65 15.63
N TYR A 320 -20.08 -35.37 14.52
CA TYR A 320 -21.00 -35.36 13.40
C TYR A 320 -21.77 -36.66 13.20
N HIS A 321 -21.71 -37.57 14.18
CA HIS A 321 -22.41 -38.86 14.16
C HIS A 321 -22.10 -39.70 12.91
N LEU A 322 -20.82 -39.75 12.53
CA LEU A 322 -20.31 -40.52 11.40
C LEU A 322 -19.61 -41.79 11.88
N SER A 323 -19.50 -42.75 10.99
CA SER A 323 -18.51 -43.82 11.06
C SER A 323 -17.28 -43.40 10.26
N TYR A 324 -16.10 -43.94 10.59
CA TYR A 324 -14.88 -43.69 9.83
C TYR A 324 -14.02 -44.94 9.70
N ARG A 325 -13.23 -44.99 8.61
CA ARG A 325 -12.12 -45.93 8.42
C ARG A 325 -10.90 -45.14 7.93
N ILE A 326 -9.71 -45.56 8.36
CA ILE A 326 -8.45 -44.96 7.95
C ILE A 326 -7.62 -45.99 7.21
N THR A 327 -7.05 -45.56 6.09
CA THR A 327 -6.05 -46.30 5.33
C THR A 327 -4.74 -45.51 5.35
N ASP A 328 -3.70 -46.01 4.68
CA ASP A 328 -2.41 -45.33 4.57
C ASP A 328 -2.53 -43.97 3.86
N SER A 329 -3.46 -43.82 2.91
CA SER A 329 -3.63 -42.61 2.11
C SER A 329 -4.95 -41.86 2.32
N GLU A 330 -5.94 -42.46 3.01
CA GLU A 330 -7.30 -41.93 3.05
C GLU A 330 -7.94 -42.00 4.45
N ILE A 331 -8.80 -41.03 4.74
CA ILE A 331 -9.76 -41.06 5.84
C ILE A 331 -11.14 -41.02 5.18
N ILE A 332 -11.92 -42.08 5.39
CA ILE A 332 -13.21 -42.25 4.75
C ILE A 332 -14.29 -42.18 5.82
N PHE A 333 -15.17 -41.19 5.72
CA PHE A 333 -16.33 -41.02 6.58
C PHE A 333 -17.60 -41.50 5.89
N SER A 334 -18.45 -42.20 6.64
CA SER A 334 -19.74 -42.70 6.18
C SER A 334 -20.81 -42.49 7.26
N ARG A 335 -22.09 -42.58 6.89
CA ARG A 335 -23.17 -42.48 7.88
C ARG A 335 -23.10 -43.65 8.85
N LYS A 336 -23.30 -43.36 10.14
CA LYS A 336 -23.45 -44.39 11.14
C LYS A 336 -24.78 -45.11 10.89
N ILE A 337 -24.72 -46.38 10.48
CA ILE A 337 -25.91 -47.22 10.37
C ILE A 337 -26.48 -47.37 11.78
N ARG A 338 -27.73 -46.96 11.99
CA ARG A 338 -28.45 -47.26 13.24
C ARG A 338 -28.69 -48.76 13.26
N GLU A 339 -28.08 -49.46 14.22
CA GLU A 339 -28.49 -50.81 14.61
C GLU A 339 -29.84 -50.78 15.33
#